data_AF-A0A948U100-F1
#
_entry.id   AF-A0A948U100-F1
#
_cell.length_a   1.000
_cell.length_b   1.000
_cell.length_c   1.000
_cell.angle_alpha   90.00
_cell.angle_beta   90.00
_cell.angle_gamma   90.00
#
_symmetry.space_group_name_H-M   'P 1'
#
loop_
_entity.id
_entity.type
_entity.pdbx_description
1 polymer ?
#
loop_
_entity_poly.entity_id
_entity_poly.type
_entity_poly.pdbx_seq_one_letter_code
_entity_poly.pdbx_strand_id
1 'polypeptide(L)' 'MEESNSETHFNMLQLIGYSRVKNSLALSMEEALMIEHTHVILANPDSPAVHQLEAKINKLVYKLYGLTAGEIAIVEVNKI' A
#
# COMPACT_ATOMS: atom_id res chain seq x y z
N MET A 1 -0.79 23.97 29.00
CA MET A 1 -1.27 22.58 28.82
C MET A 1 -1.48 22.40 27.33
N GLU A 2 -0.40 22.03 26.65
CA GLU A 2 -0.34 21.79 25.21
C GLU A 2 -0.37 20.28 25.00
N GLU A 3 -1.56 19.71 24.84
CA GLU A 3 -1.75 18.36 24.29
C GLU A 3 -2.67 18.50 23.08
N SER A 4 -2.08 18.81 21.93
CA SER A 4 -2.76 18.78 20.63
C SER A 4 -1.71 18.94 19.50
N ASN A 5 -0.60 18.21 19.56
CA ASN A 5 0.49 18.34 18.57
C ASN A 5 1.04 17.00 18.05
N SER A 6 0.27 15.91 18.12
CA SER A 6 0.63 14.66 17.44
C SER A 6 -0.19 14.38 16.18
N GLU A 7 -1.35 15.01 16.01
CA GLU A 7 -2.26 14.69 14.89
C GLU A 7 -1.98 15.52 13.62
N THR A 8 -1.32 16.67 13.77
CA THR A 8 -0.97 17.57 12.67
C THR A 8 0.33 17.18 11.94
N HIS A 9 1.23 16.44 12.60
CA HIS A 9 2.51 16.05 12.00
C HIS A 9 2.36 14.85 11.04
N PHE A 10 1.40 13.96 11.29
CA PHE A 10 1.11 12.83 10.39
C PHE A 10 0.40 13.30 9.11
N ASN A 11 -0.33 14.43 9.17
CA ASN A 11 -1.06 14.98 8.04
C ASN A 11 -0.20 15.83 7.08
N MET A 12 1.02 16.23 7.46
CA MET A 12 1.88 17.04 6.59
C MET A 12 2.69 16.19 5.58
N LEU A 13 2.99 14.93 5.91
CA LEU A 13 3.66 13.99 5.00
C LEU A 13 2.74 13.46 3.88
N GLN A 14 1.42 13.61 4.04
CA GLN A 14 0.43 13.20 3.04
C GLN A 14 0.31 14.19 1.86
N LEU A 15 0.71 15.45 2.01
CA LEU A 15 0.36 16.52 1.05
C LEU A 15 1.47 16.88 0.04
N ILE A 16 2.74 16.50 0.28
CA ILE A 16 3.86 16.97 -0.56
C ILE A 16 4.25 15.93 -1.64
N GLY A 17 3.93 14.64 -1.47
CA GLY A 17 4.37 13.57 -2.40
C GLY A 17 3.30 12.99 -3.34
N TYR A 18 2.03 12.98 -2.95
CA TYR A 18 0.96 12.25 -3.66
C TYR A 18 0.07 13.15 -4.55
N SER A 19 0.42 14.43 -4.68
CA SER A 19 -0.38 15.47 -5.35
C SER A 19 -0.40 15.40 -6.89
N ARG A 20 -0.36 14.22 -7.51
CA ARG A 20 -0.59 14.11 -8.96
C ARG A 20 -1.68 13.16 -9.42
N VAL A 21 -2.11 12.11 -8.70
CA VAL A 21 -3.14 11.21 -9.24
C VAL A 21 -3.99 10.53 -8.16
N LYS A 22 -4.97 11.23 -7.58
CA LYS A 22 -6.41 10.86 -7.60
C LYS A 22 -7.22 11.63 -6.56
N ASN A 23 -8.09 12.45 -7.13
CA ASN A 23 -9.31 12.99 -6.57
C ASN A 23 -10.25 11.90 -6.00
N SER A 24 -10.09 11.51 -4.73
CA SER A 24 -11.16 10.94 -3.88
C SER A 24 -10.66 10.79 -2.45
N LEU A 25 -11.27 11.50 -1.50
CA LEU A 25 -10.99 11.42 -0.05
C LEU A 25 -11.49 10.12 0.60
N ALA A 26 -11.53 9.01 -0.13
CA ALA A 26 -11.85 7.68 0.36
C ALA A 26 -10.88 6.67 -0.27
N LEU A 27 -9.89 6.24 0.51
CA LEU A 27 -9.10 5.05 0.17
C LEU A 27 -10.06 3.85 0.14
N SER A 28 -10.01 3.08 -0.93
CA SER A 28 -10.67 1.77 -0.97
C SER A 28 -10.13 0.88 0.15
N MET A 29 -10.93 -0.11 0.57
CA MET A 29 -10.49 -1.09 1.58
C MET A 29 -9.19 -1.79 1.15
N GLU A 30 -9.05 -2.03 -0.14
CA GLU A 30 -7.85 -2.59 -0.75
C GLU A 30 -6.63 -1.69 -0.57
N GLU A 31 -6.76 -0.38 -0.81
CA GLU A 31 -5.68 0.59 -0.63
C GLU A 31 -5.25 0.72 0.84
N ALA A 32 -6.20 0.71 1.78
CA ALA A 32 -5.89 0.74 3.20
C ALA A 32 -5.09 -0.51 3.64
N LEU A 33 -5.49 -1.70 3.18
CA LEU A 33 -4.80 -2.95 3.48
C LEU A 33 -3.38 -3.02 2.86
N MET A 34 -3.20 -2.46 1.65
CA MET A 34 -1.87 -2.35 1.04
C MET A 34 -0.93 -1.47 1.87
N ILE A 35 -1.43 -0.34 2.37
CA ILE A 35 -0.67 0.56 3.24
C ILE A 35 -0.28 -0.16 4.54
N GLU A 36 -1.20 -0.87 5.17
CA GLU A 36 -0.94 -1.63 6.40
C GLU A 36 0.16 -2.67 6.18
N HIS A 37 0.05 -3.50 5.15
CA HIS A 37 1.05 -4.52 4.84
C HIS A 37 2.42 -3.91 4.52
N THR A 38 2.44 -2.76 3.83
CA THR A 38 3.67 -2.02 3.53
C THR A 38 4.34 -1.52 4.80
N HIS A 39 3.58 -0.96 5.76
CA HIS A 39 4.13 -0.56 7.05
C HIS A 39 4.73 -1.74 7.83
N VAL A 40 4.10 -2.92 7.80
CA VAL A 40 4.64 -4.12 8.46
C VAL A 40 5.97 -4.54 7.84
N ILE A 41 6.10 -4.49 6.51
CA ILE A 41 7.37 -4.78 5.81
C ILE A 41 8.44 -3.76 6.20
N LEU A 42 8.11 -2.46 6.15
CA LEU A 42 9.06 -1.39 6.49
C LEU A 42 9.53 -1.44 7.95
N ALA A 43 8.68 -1.91 8.86
CA ALA A 43 9.03 -2.06 10.27
C ALA A 43 10.00 -3.23 10.53
N ASN A 44 9.98 -4.28 9.70
CA ASN A 44 10.89 -5.42 9.81
C ASN A 44 11.17 -6.06 8.44
N PRO A 45 12.07 -5.47 7.63
CA PRO A 45 12.31 -5.88 6.25
C PRO A 45 13.03 -7.23 6.12
N ASP A 46 13.73 -7.67 7.17
CA ASP A 46 14.41 -8.98 7.18
C ASP A 46 13.50 -10.12 7.67
N SER A 47 12.24 -9.80 7.98
CA SER A 47 11.28 -10.80 8.42
C SER A 47 11.01 -11.84 7.33
N PRO A 48 10.95 -13.14 7.66
CA PRO A 48 10.53 -14.17 6.71
C PRO A 48 9.08 -13.96 6.22
N ALA A 49 8.29 -13.12 6.90
CA ALA A 49 6.94 -12.77 6.50
C ALA A 49 6.85 -11.81 5.31
N VAL A 50 7.95 -11.14 4.92
CA VAL A 50 7.93 -10.13 3.85
C VAL A 50 7.38 -10.70 2.54
N HIS A 51 7.87 -11.87 2.10
CA HIS A 51 7.37 -12.52 0.88
C HIS A 51 5.85 -12.79 0.91
N GLN A 52 5.31 -13.14 2.08
CA GLN A 52 3.88 -13.38 2.22
C GLN A 52 3.07 -12.09 2.16
N LEU A 53 3.60 -11.00 2.74
CA LEU A 53 2.97 -9.68 2.71
C LEU A 53 3.00 -9.08 1.30
N GLU A 54 4.12 -9.20 0.59
CA GLU A 54 4.23 -8.81 -0.82
C GLU A 54 3.24 -9.57 -1.70
N ALA A 55 3.07 -10.88 -1.48
CA ALA A 55 2.07 -11.68 -2.18
C ALA A 55 0.63 -11.20 -1.90
N LYS A 56 0.33 -10.75 -0.67
CA LYS A 56 -0.97 -10.15 -0.33
C LYS A 56 -1.16 -8.80 -1.04
N ILE A 57 -0.14 -7.93 -1.03
CA ILE A 57 -0.17 -6.65 -1.74
C ILE A 57 -0.43 -6.87 -3.23
N ASN A 58 0.27 -7.81 -3.88
CA ASN A 58 0.05 -8.14 -5.30
C ASN A 58 -1.41 -8.51 -5.59
N LYS A 59 -2.04 -9.35 -4.74
CA LYS A 59 -3.46 -9.70 -4.89
C LYS A 59 -4.40 -8.50 -4.76
N LEU A 60 -4.10 -7.58 -3.83
CA LEU A 60 -4.87 -6.35 -3.66
C LEU A 60 -4.73 -5.43 -4.87
N VAL A 61 -3.53 -5.29 -5.44
CA VAL A 61 -3.28 -4.56 -6.69
C VAL A 61 -4.06 -5.19 -7.85
N TYR A 62 -4.01 -6.51 -8.01
CA TYR A 62 -4.73 -7.20 -9.08
C TYR A 62 -6.24 -6.97 -8.97
N LYS A 63 -6.78 -6.99 -7.75
CA LYS A 63 -8.18 -6.69 -7.49
C LYS A 63 -8.53 -5.23 -7.79
N LEU A 64 -7.69 -4.27 -7.37
CA LEU A 64 -7.91 -2.84 -7.56
C LEU A 64 -7.96 -2.46 -9.05
N TYR A 65 -7.14 -3.12 -9.87
CA TYR A 65 -7.08 -2.87 -11.31
C TYR A 65 -7.91 -3.87 -12.14
N GLY A 66 -8.56 -4.85 -11.51
CA GLY A 66 -9.42 -5.82 -12.20
C GLY A 66 -8.68 -6.74 -13.17
N LEU A 67 -7.43 -7.11 -12.87
CA LEU A 67 -6.63 -7.96 -13.75
C LEU A 67 -7.26 -9.35 -13.90
N THR A 68 -7.22 -9.86 -15.13
CA THR A 68 -7.62 -11.22 -15.45
C THR A 68 -6.53 -12.22 -15.08
N ALA A 69 -6.89 -13.51 -15.00
CA ALA A 69 -5.93 -14.57 -14.72
C ALA A 69 -4.77 -14.62 -15.74
N GLY A 70 -5.03 -14.29 -17.01
CA GLY A 70 -4.00 -14.23 -18.04
C GLY A 70 -3.01 -13.08 -17.83
N GLU A 71 -3.50 -11.89 -17.47
CA GLU A 71 -2.66 -10.74 -17.16
C GLU A 71 -1.83 -10.95 -15.90
N ILE A 72 -2.42 -11.56 -14.86
CA ILE A 72 -1.70 -11.93 -13.63
C ILE A 72 -0.56 -12.90 -13.97
N ALA A 73 -0.82 -13.93 -14.80
CA ALA A 73 0.22 -14.88 -15.20
C ALA A 73 1.39 -14.19 -15.90
N ILE A 74 1.15 -13.19 -16.75
CA ILE A 74 2.20 -12.43 -17.43
C ILE A 74 3.06 -11.65 -16.42
N VAL A 75 2.45 -11.03 -15.41
CA VAL A 75 3.18 -10.28 -14.38
C VAL A 75 4.01 -11.21 -13.50
N GLU A 76 3.45 -12.34 -13.07
CA GLU A 76 4.12 -13.28 -12.17
C GLU A 76 5.26 -14.06 -12.85
N VAL A 77 5.14 -14.39 -14.14
CA VAL A 77 6.21 -15.05 -14.91
C VAL A 77 7.45 -14.17 -15.08
N ASN A 78 7.29 -12.84 -15.05
CA ASN A 78 8.39 -11.88 -15.20
C ASN A 78 8.99 -11.42 -13.85
N LYS A 79 8.60 -12.01 -12.72
CA LYS A 79 9.29 -11.76 -11.45
C LYS A 79 10.65 -12.46 -11.48
N ILE A 80 11.71 -11.65 -11.61
CA ILE A 80 13.12 -12.06 -11.68
C ILE A 80 13.67 -12.28 -10.28
#